data_AF-A0A699YLJ5-F1
#
_entry.id   AF-A0A699YLJ5-F1
#
_cell.length_a   1.000
_cell.length_b   1.000
_cell.length_c   1.000
_cell.angle_alpha   90.00
_cell.angle_beta   90.00
_cell.angle_gamma   90.00
#
_symmetry.space_group_name_H-M   'P 1'
#
loop_
_entity.id
_entity.type
_entity.pdbx_description
1 polymer ?
#
loop_
_entity_poly.entity_id
_entity_poly.type
_entity_poly.pdbx_seq_one_letter_code
_entity_poly.pdbx_strand_id
1 'polypeptide(L)' 'MMDGGALLKPALSREELRIIGASSIDKYKKTIEKDPGLERRFQQIFVEQPSVEQTVSILRGLRPRYERYH' A
#
# COMPACT_ATOMS: atom_id res chain seq x y z
N MET A 1 -13.32 -15.47 11.64
CA MET A 1 -12.28 -15.07 10.68
C MET A 1 -10.97 -14.93 11.44
N MET A 2 -9.90 -15.58 10.99
CA MET A 2 -8.57 -15.41 11.61
C MET A 2 -8.10 -13.97 11.41
N ASP A 3 -7.61 -13.35 12.48
CA ASP A 3 -6.97 -12.04 12.43
C ASP A 3 -5.59 -12.19 11.75
N GLY A 4 -5.49 -11.78 10.49
CA GLY A 4 -4.25 -11.88 9.71
C GLY A 4 -3.05 -11.18 10.35
N GLY A 5 -3.28 -10.20 11.25
CA GLY A 5 -2.22 -9.55 12.02
C GLY A 5 -1.47 -10.49 12.95
N ALA A 6 -2.14 -11.48 13.54
CA ALA A 6 -1.51 -12.47 14.42
C ALA A 6 -0.53 -13.39 13.68
N LEU A 7 -0.78 -13.65 12.38
CA LEU A 7 0.07 -14.48 11.54
C LEU A 7 1.29 -13.72 10.99
N LEU A 8 1.13 -12.41 10.72
CA LEU A 8 2.18 -11.58 10.15
C LEU A 8 3.21 -11.13 11.19
N LYS A 9 2.80 -10.90 12.44
CA LYS A 9 3.69 -10.41 13.52
C LYS A 9 4.94 -11.26 13.72
N PRO A 10 4.88 -12.61 13.81
CA PRO A 10 6.08 -13.43 13.99
C PRO A 10 7.07 -13.33 12.81
N ALA A 11 6.56 -13.37 11.57
CA ALA A 11 7.38 -13.31 10.36
C ALA A 11 8.03 -11.92 10.17
N LEU A 12 7.27 -10.85 10.45
CA LEU A 12 7.80 -9.47 10.48
C LEU A 12 8.81 -9.26 11.61
N SER A 13 8.69 -10.01 12.72
CA SER A 13 9.61 -9.94 13.85
C SER A 13 10.96 -10.60 13.59
N ARG A 14 10.97 -11.66 12.79
CA ARG A 14 12.20 -12.38 12.42
C ARG A 14 12.88 -11.84 11.16
N GLU A 15 12.36 -10.75 10.57
CA GLU A 15 12.85 -10.17 9.31
C GLU A 15 12.80 -11.14 8.10
N GLU A 16 12.07 -12.25 8.22
CA GLU A 16 11.92 -13.28 7.19
C GLU A 16 10.99 -12.82 6.04
N LEU A 17 10.27 -11.73 6.24
CA LEU A 17 9.24 -11.24 5.33
C LEU A 17 9.38 -9.74 5.10
N ARG A 18 9.46 -9.35 3.82
CA ARG A 18 9.36 -7.95 3.37
C ARG A 18 8.09 -7.78 2.56
N ILE A 19 7.25 -6.83 2.95
CA ILE A 19 5.96 -6.57 2.31
C ILE A 19 5.72 -5.07 2.18
N ILE A 20 4.91 -4.73 1.16
CA ILE A 20 4.35 -3.40 0.98
C ILE A 20 2.83 -3.55 1.11
N GLY A 21 2.23 -2.79 2.02
CA GLY A 21 0.77 -2.71 2.16
C GLY A 21 0.21 -1.49 1.42
N ALA A 22 -0.99 -1.62 0.87
CA ALA A 22 -1.76 -0.51 0.33
C ALA A 22 -3.09 -0.40 1.07
N SER A 23 -3.39 0.78 1.61
CA SER A 23 -4.60 1.02 2.40
C SER A 23 -5.02 2.48 2.27
N SER A 24 -6.30 2.77 2.53
CA SER A 24 -6.74 4.13 2.81
C SER A 24 -6.25 4.58 4.19
N ILE A 25 -6.18 5.90 4.37
CA ILE A 25 -5.77 6.54 5.65
C ILE A 25 -6.68 6.07 6.79
N ASP A 26 -8.00 6.08 6.58
CA ASP A 26 -8.97 5.69 7.62
C ASP A 26 -8.81 4.24 8.06
N LYS A 27 -8.50 3.35 7.13
CA LYS A 27 -8.29 1.94 7.45
C LYS A 27 -6.96 1.73 8.17
N TYR A 28 -5.90 2.43 7.76
CA TYR A 28 -4.61 2.40 8.46
C TYR A 28 -4.75 2.82 9.93
N LYS A 29 -5.42 3.95 10.18
CA LYS A 29 -5.72 4.46 11.54
C LYS A 29 -6.51 3.47 12.40
N LYS A 30 -7.45 2.75 11.79
CA LYS A 30 -8.31 1.80 12.51
C LYS A 30 -7.65 0.46 12.82
N THR A 31 -6.66 0.03 12.02
CA THR A 31 -6.10 -1.33 12.14
C THR A 31 -4.62 -1.37 12.48
N ILE A 32 -3.77 -0.58 11.83
CA ILE A 32 -2.31 -0.65 12.01
C ILE A 32 -1.85 0.27 13.14
N GLU A 33 -2.32 1.51 13.16
CA GLU A 33 -1.94 2.51 14.17
C GLU A 33 -2.39 2.13 15.59
N LYS A 34 -3.46 1.33 15.70
CA LYS A 34 -3.93 0.80 17.00
C LYS A 34 -3.06 -0.33 17.55
N ASP A 35 -2.15 -0.87 16.75
CA ASP A 35 -1.28 -1.98 17.13
C ASP A 35 0.17 -1.50 17.21
N PRO A 36 0.70 -1.23 18.42
CA PRO A 36 2.05 -0.68 18.60
C PRO A 36 3.15 -1.57 18.01
N GLY A 37 2.91 -2.88 17.88
CA GLY A 37 3.87 -3.82 17.31
C GLY A 37 3.95 -3.74 15.79
N LEU A 38 2.84 -3.40 15.12
CA LEU A 38 2.79 -3.20 13.67
C LEU A 38 3.20 -1.78 13.31
N GLU A 39 2.71 -0.77 14.03
CA GLU A 39 3.03 0.65 13.79
C GLU A 39 4.54 0.90 13.73
N ARG A 40 5.31 0.31 14.63
CA ARG A 40 6.78 0.46 14.66
C ARG A 40 7.51 -0.27 13.52
N ARG A 41 6.86 -1.21 12.85
CA ARG A 41 7.44 -2.04 11.78
C ARG A 41 7.07 -1.56 10.39
N PHE A 42 5.98 -0.81 10.25
CA PHE A 42 5.57 -0.22 8.98
C PHE A 42 6.00 1.23 8.91
N GLN A 43 6.75 1.56 7.87
CA GLN A 43 6.98 2.96 7.50
C GLN A 43 5.82 3.44 6.63
N GLN A 44 5.11 4.47 7.08
CA GLN A 44 4.03 5.06 6.30
C GLN A 44 4.59 5.92 5.16
N ILE A 45 4.15 5.64 3.94
CA ILE A 45 4.40 6.46 2.75
C ILE A 45 3.06 6.99 2.27
N PHE A 46 2.88 8.30 2.31
CA PHE A 46 1.69 8.95 1.76
C PHE A 46 1.81 9.05 0.25
N VAL A 47 0.77 8.61 -0.45
CA VAL A 47 0.67 8.72 -1.90
C VAL A 47 -0.44 9.72 -2.19
N GLU A 48 -0.05 10.88 -2.72
CA GLU A 48 -0.96 11.93 -3.11
C GLU A 48 -1.55 11.65 -4.50
N GLN A 49 -2.66 12.31 -4.80
CA GLN A 49 -3.24 12.29 -6.13
C GLN A 49 -2.25 12.92 -7.13
N PRO A 50 -2.08 12.36 -8.34
CA PRO A 50 -1.28 13.00 -9.36
C PRO A 50 -1.86 14.36 -9.76
N SER A 51 -1.00 15.32 -10.12
CA SER A 51 -1.44 16.57 -10.74
C SER A 51 -2.13 16.29 -12.08
N VAL A 52 -2.83 17.30 -12.61
CA VAL A 52 -3.43 17.20 -13.95
C VAL A 52 -2.35 16.91 -15.00
N GLU A 53 -1.20 17.59 -14.98
CA GLU A 53 -0.14 17.33 -15.96
C GLU A 53 0.45 15.91 -15.81
N GLN A 54 0.66 15.46 -14.57
CA GLN A 54 1.13 14.09 -14.30
C GLN A 54 0.12 13.05 -14.80
N THR A 55 -1.17 13.28 -14.56
CA THR A 55 -2.25 12.41 -15.03
C THR A 55 -2.26 12.31 -16.55
N VAL A 56 -2.17 13.45 -17.26
CA VAL A 56 -2.09 13.48 -18.73
C VAL A 56 -0.86 12.71 -19.22
N SER A 57 0.30 12.87 -18.57
CA SER A 57 1.54 12.15 -18.91
C SER A 57 1.38 10.63 -18.73
N ILE A 58 0.83 10.19 -17.60
CA ILE A 58 0.56 8.77 -17.32
C ILE A 58 -0.37 8.18 -18.39
N LEU A 59 -1.45 8.87 -18.73
CA LEU A 59 -2.41 8.41 -19.73
C LEU A 59 -1.79 8.32 -21.14
N ARG A 60 -0.94 9.28 -21.52
CA ARG A 60 -0.18 9.20 -22.78
C ARG A 60 0.74 7.98 -22.81
N GLY A 61 1.38 7.64 -21.70
CA GLY A 61 2.19 6.43 -21.58
C GLY A 61 1.38 5.12 -21.67
N LEU A 62 0.13 5.13 -21.19
CA LEU A 62 -0.76 3.96 -21.25
C LEU A 62 -1.46 3.80 -22.61
N ARG A 63 -1.56 4.88 -23.41
CA ARG A 63 -2.29 4.90 -24.69
C ARG A 63 -1.93 3.75 -25.63
N PRO A 64 -0.65 3.41 -25.93
CA PRO A 64 -0.33 2.30 -26.82
C PRO A 64 -0.76 0.94 -26.28
N ARG A 65 -0.86 0.80 -24.95
CA ARG A 65 -1.37 -0.43 -24.34
C ARG A 65 -2.87 -0.58 -24.56
N TYR A 66 -3.63 0.52 -24.46
CA TYR A 66 -5.07 0.51 -24.71
C TYR A 66 -5.42 0.34 -26.19
N GLU A 67 -4.67 1.00 -27.09
CA GLU A 67 -4.87 0.89 -28.54
C GLU A 67 -4.69 -0.54 -29.07
N ARG A 68 -3.91 -1.40 -28.40
CA ARG A 68 -3.75 -2.82 -28.78
C ARG A 68 -4.96 -3.71 -28.48
N TYR A 69 -5.90 -3.26 -27.66
CA TYR A 69 -7.14 -3.98 -27.35
C TYR A 69 -8.35 -3.41 -28.11
N HIS A 70 -8.09 -2.58 -29.12
CA HIS A 70 -9.05 -2.01 -30.07
C HIS A 70 -8.55 -2.23 -31.50
#